data_AF-A0A420DIJ3-F1
#
_entry.id   AF-A0A420DIJ3-F1
#
_cell.length_a   1.000
_cell.length_b   1.000
_cell.length_c   1.000
_cell.angle_alpha   90.00
_cell.angle_beta   90.00
_cell.angle_gamma   90.00
#
_symmetry.space_group_name_H-M   'P 1'
#
loop_
_entity.id
_entity.type
_entity.pdbx_description
1 polymer ?
#
loop_
_entity_poly.entity_id
_entity_poly.type
_entity_poly.pdbx_seq_one_letter_code
_entity_poly.pdbx_strand_id
1 'polypeptide(L)'
;MDPASILQIWWVWLSAALALALIELIAPASIFLGFALGALAMAGIVAFGAITNTSALLALFAGLSLGAWIVLKLVFKSQSSGARIVKRDINEG
;
A
#
# COMPACT_ATOMS: atom_id res chain seq x y z
N MET A 1 -14.19 24.15 12.32
CA MET A 1 -13.34 23.46 11.32
C MET A 1 -14.15 22.32 10.78
N ASP A 2 -14.45 22.31 9.49
CA ASP A 2 -15.18 21.19 8.89
C ASP A 2 -14.27 19.96 8.87
N PRO A 3 -14.66 18.81 9.44
CA PRO A 3 -13.79 17.65 9.58
C PRO A 3 -13.25 17.15 8.23
N ALA A 4 -14.00 17.38 7.15
CA ALA A 4 -13.59 17.04 5.79
C ALA A 4 -12.38 17.85 5.28
N SER A 5 -12.16 19.05 5.80
CA SER A 5 -11.04 19.92 5.37
C SER A 5 -9.67 19.36 5.75
N ILE A 6 -9.58 18.51 6.78
CA ILE A 6 -8.34 17.83 7.18
C ILE A 6 -7.79 16.93 6.06
N LEU A 7 -8.66 16.39 5.19
CA LEU A 7 -8.25 15.56 4.05
C LEU A 7 -7.63 16.37 2.92
N GLN A 8 -7.77 17.70 2.92
CA GLN A 8 -7.11 18.59 1.97
C GLN A 8 -5.70 18.97 2.43
N ILE A 9 -5.26 18.45 3.58
CA ILE A 9 -3.95 18.71 4.13
C ILE A 9 -2.99 17.60 3.67
N TRP A 10 -1.99 17.96 2.86
CA TRP A 10 -1.07 16.99 2.26
C TRP A 10 -0.28 16.17 3.29
N TRP A 11 0.12 16.77 4.42
CA TRP A 11 0.90 16.06 5.44
C TRP A 11 0.09 15.02 6.21
N VAL A 12 -1.24 15.15 6.26
CA VAL A 12 -2.13 14.17 6.92
C VAL A 12 -2.07 12.83 6.18
N TRP A 13 -2.06 12.86 4.86
CA TRP A 13 -1.86 11.68 4.02
C TRP A 13 -0.49 11.03 4.22
N LEU A 14 0.54 11.85 4.41
CA LEU A 14 1.90 11.37 4.66
C LEU A 14 2.03 10.68 6.04
N SER A 15 1.40 11.25 7.07
CA SER A 15 1.29 10.62 8.40
C SER A 15 0.51 9.31 8.36
N ALA A 16 -0.60 9.27 7.62
CA ALA A 16 -1.38 8.05 7.42
C ALA A 16 -0.57 6.96 6.69
N ALA A 17 0.17 7.33 5.64
CA ALA A 17 1.05 6.42 4.92
C ALA A 17 2.12 5.81 5.85
N LEU A 18 2.74 6.64 6.69
CA LEU A 18 3.75 6.20 7.64
C LEU A 18 3.16 5.24 8.70
N ALA A 19 2.00 5.58 9.26
CA ALA A 19 1.32 4.75 10.25
C ALA A 19 0.95 3.37 9.68
N LEU A 20 0.42 3.33 8.45
CA LEU A 20 0.10 2.08 7.75
C LEU A 20 1.35 1.25 7.47
N ALA A 21 2.45 1.90 7.05
CA ALA A 21 3.73 1.22 6.84
C ALA A 21 4.31 0.63 8.13
N LEU A 22 4.14 1.31 9.27
CA LEU A 22 4.55 0.80 10.58
C LEU A 22 3.69 -0.39 11.03
N ILE A 23 2.38 -0.36 10.79
CA ILE A 23 1.48 -1.49 11.11
C ILE A 23 1.88 -2.75 10.34
N GLU A 24 2.28 -2.60 9.08
CA GLU A 24 2.78 -3.70 8.24
C GLU A 24 4.02 -4.39 8.83
N LEU A 25 4.89 -3.67 9.54
CA LEU A 25 6.08 -4.26 10.16
C LEU A 25 5.72 -5.29 11.25
N ILE A 26 4.57 -5.10 11.91
CA ILE A 26 4.07 -5.98 12.98
C ILE A 26 3.28 -7.16 12.39
N ALA A 27 2.48 -6.90 11.36
CA ALA A 27 1.68 -7.90 10.67
C ALA A 27 2.07 -7.94 9.17
N PRO A 28 2.95 -8.86 8.74
CA PRO A 28 3.40 -8.94 7.36
C PRO A 28 2.27 -9.52 6.49
N ALA A 29 1.31 -8.66 6.13
CA ALA A 29 0.08 -8.99 5.41
C ALA A 29 0.10 -8.49 3.95
N SER A 30 1.08 -7.67 3.58
CA SER A 30 1.23 -6.90 2.32
C SER A 30 0.06 -5.96 1.97
N ILE A 31 -1.04 -6.03 2.72
CA ILE A 31 -2.25 -5.23 2.49
C ILE A 31 -2.00 -3.79 2.93
N PHE A 32 -1.42 -3.56 4.11
CA PHE A 32 -1.21 -2.20 4.65
C PHE A 32 -0.18 -1.43 3.85
N LEU A 33 0.80 -2.12 3.26
CA LEU A 33 1.76 -1.50 2.34
C LEU A 33 1.06 -0.90 1.09
N GLY A 34 0.02 -1.57 0.57
CA GLY A 34 -0.78 -1.06 -0.53
C GLY A 34 -1.54 0.21 -0.16
N PHE A 35 -2.14 0.23 1.02
CA PHE A 35 -2.79 1.44 1.56
C PHE A 35 -1.79 2.57 1.83
N ALA A 36 -0.58 2.24 2.32
CA ALA A 36 0.48 3.23 2.56
C ALA A 36 0.94 3.90 1.26
N LEU A 37 1.13 3.12 0.19
CA LEU A 37 1.44 3.63 -1.15
C LEU A 37 0.32 4.51 -1.71
N GLY A 38 -0.94 4.09 -1.54
CA GLY A 38 -2.10 4.91 -1.93
C GLY A 38 -2.14 6.25 -1.19
N ALA A 39 -1.88 6.24 0.13
CA ALA A 39 -1.82 7.46 0.94
C ALA A 39 -0.64 8.35 0.55
N LEU A 40 0.52 7.77 0.22
CA LEU A 40 1.68 8.53 -0.26
C LEU A 40 1.40 9.23 -1.59
N ALA A 41 0.74 8.56 -2.53
CA ALA A 41 0.32 9.16 -3.78
C ALA A 41 -0.69 10.31 -3.56
N MET A 42 -1.64 10.13 -2.63
CA MET A 42 -2.58 11.18 -2.25
C MET A 42 -1.88 12.40 -1.64
N ALA A 43 -0.82 12.23 -0.86
CA ALA A 43 -0.04 13.34 -0.33
C ALA A 43 0.52 14.22 -1.46
N GLY A 44 1.02 13.61 -2.55
CA GLY A 44 1.45 14.34 -3.74
C GLY A 44 0.31 15.08 -4.42
N ILE A 45 -0.80 14.40 -4.69
CA ILE A 45 -1.98 14.98 -5.39
C ILE A 45 -2.54 16.19 -4.63
N VAL A 46 -2.64 16.07 -3.31
CA VAL A 46 -3.14 17.13 -2.44
C VAL A 46 -2.14 18.28 -2.33
N ALA A 47 -0.82 18.01 -2.31
CA ALA A 47 0.21 19.04 -2.28
C ALA A 47 0.18 19.95 -3.53
N PHE A 48 -0.17 19.39 -4.70
CA PHE A 48 -0.36 20.18 -5.93
C PHE A 48 -1.70 20.93 -5.99
N GLY A 49 -2.59 20.77 -5.00
CA GLY A 49 -3.90 21.41 -4.98
C GLY A 49 -4.83 20.99 -6.13
N ALA A 50 -4.53 19.86 -6.79
CA ALA A 50 -5.19 19.45 -8.03
C ALA A 50 -6.67 19.06 -7.82
N ILE A 51 -7.05 18.69 -6.60
CA ILE A 51 -8.40 18.23 -6.26
C ILE A 51 -8.84 18.85 -4.93
N THR A 52 -9.90 19.65 -4.99
CA THR A 52 -10.53 20.27 -3.81
C THR A 52 -11.80 19.52 -3.35
N ASN A 53 -12.33 18.63 -4.19
CA ASN A 53 -13.54 17.87 -3.90
C ASN A 53 -13.23 16.63 -3.03
N THR A 54 -13.78 16.61 -1.81
CA THR A 54 -13.61 15.51 -0.84
C THR A 54 -14.08 14.16 -1.38
N SER A 55 -15.19 14.11 -2.10
CA SER A 55 -15.72 12.87 -2.68
C SER A 55 -14.78 12.31 -3.74
N ALA A 56 -14.18 13.18 -4.56
CA ALA A 56 -13.20 12.77 -5.55
C ALA A 56 -11.90 12.25 -4.91
N LEU A 57 -11.43 12.89 -3.82
CA LEU A 57 -10.25 12.44 -3.06
C LEU A 57 -10.45 11.01 -2.51
N LEU A 58 -11.60 10.72 -1.93
CA LEU A 58 -11.91 9.38 -1.40
C LEU A 58 -12.01 8.33 -2.50
N ALA A 59 -12.64 8.65 -3.63
CA ALA A 59 -12.72 7.75 -4.77
C ALA A 59 -11.34 7.43 -5.36
N LEU A 60 -10.46 8.44 -5.47
CA LEU A 60 -9.09 8.25 -5.93
C LEU A 60 -8.27 7.42 -4.95
N PHE A 61 -8.36 7.71 -3.65
CA PHE A 61 -7.66 6.96 -2.62
C PHE A 61 -8.07 5.47 -2.64
N ALA A 62 -9.37 5.19 -2.74
CA ALA A 62 -9.88 3.83 -2.84
C ALA A 62 -9.34 3.12 -4.09
N GLY A 63 -9.35 3.79 -5.25
CA GLY A 63 -8.81 3.24 -6.50
C GLY A 63 -7.30 2.98 -6.46
N LEU A 64 -6.52 3.96 -5.98
CA LEU A 64 -5.07 3.85 -5.85
C LEU A 64 -4.67 2.76 -4.86
N SER A 65 -5.35 2.67 -3.73
CA SER A 65 -5.09 1.64 -2.73
C SER A 65 -5.40 0.24 -3.24
N LEU A 66 -6.52 0.08 -3.95
CA LEU A 66 -6.88 -1.20 -4.56
C LEU A 66 -5.85 -1.58 -5.64
N GLY A 67 -5.43 -0.62 -6.46
CA GLY A 67 -4.38 -0.81 -7.46
C GLY A 67 -3.03 -1.22 -6.85
N ALA A 68 -2.58 -0.50 -5.81
CA ALA A 68 -1.34 -0.79 -5.11
C ALA A 68 -1.38 -2.18 -4.45
N TRP A 69 -2.50 -2.56 -3.82
CA TRP A 69 -2.68 -3.90 -3.27
C TRP A 69 -2.59 -4.99 -4.35
N ILE A 70 -3.21 -4.80 -5.51
CA ILE A 70 -3.13 -5.74 -6.63
C ILE A 70 -1.68 -5.87 -7.12
N VAL A 71 -0.97 -4.75 -7.32
CA VAL A 71 0.45 -4.74 -7.74
C VAL A 71 1.32 -5.51 -6.76
N LEU A 72 1.14 -5.28 -5.45
CA LEU A 72 1.85 -6.01 -4.41
C LEU A 72 1.53 -7.51 -4.44
N LYS A 73 0.26 -7.88 -4.57
CA LYS A 73 -0.16 -9.28 -4.70
C LYS A 73 0.49 -9.96 -5.90
N LEU A 74 0.63 -9.25 -7.02
CA LEU A 74 1.28 -9.76 -8.23
C LEU A 74 2.79 -9.94 -8.04
N VAL A 75 3.47 -8.96 -7.44
CA VAL A 75 4.92 -9.01 -7.19
C VAL A 75 5.29 -10.11 -6.18
N PHE A 76 4.57 -10.20 -5.06
CA PHE A 76 4.84 -11.23 -4.05
C PHE A 76 4.49 -12.65 -4.51
N LYS A 77 3.46 -12.81 -5.35
CA LYS A 77 3.15 -14.12 -5.97
C LYS A 77 4.31 -14.66 -6.81
N SER A 78 5.14 -13.78 -7.38
CA SER A 78 6.34 -14.17 -8.15
C SER A 78 7.49 -14.69 -7.29
N GLN A 79 7.52 -14.39 -5.98
CA GLN A 79 8.63 -14.78 -5.09
C GLN A 79 8.47 -16.18 -4.47
N SER A 80 7.34 -16.86 -4.68
CA SER A 80 7.13 -18.24 -4.25
C SER A 80 7.64 -19.29 -5.24
N SER A 81 8.73 -19.00 -5.96
CA SER A 81 9.44 -19.98 -6.79
C SER A 81 10.78 -20.30 -6.14
N GLY A 82 10.75 -21.28 -5.25
CA GLY A 82 11.93 -21.73 -4.53
C GLY A 82 11.76 -23.01 -3.74
N ALA A 83 10.70 -23.79 -3.99
CA ALA A 83 10.68 -25.19 -3.57
C ALA A 83 11.66 -25.96 -4.45
N ARG A 84 12.98 -25.77 -4.22
CA ARG A 84 13.98 -26.72 -4.67
C ARG A 84 13.78 -27.97 -3.82
N ILE A 85 12.84 -28.82 -4.24
CA ILE A 85 12.71 -30.18 -3.72
C ILE A 85 13.97 -30.90 -4.16
N VAL A 86 14.99 -30.88 -3.31
CA VAL A 86 16.19 -31.69 -3.48
C VAL A 86 15.76 -33.13 -3.19
N LYS A 87 15.31 -33.85 -4.24
CA LYS A 87 15.20 -35.32 -4.24
C LYS A 87 16.59 -35.96 -4.41
N ARG A 88 17.54 -35.61 -3.56
CA ARG A 88 18.78 -36.39 -3.48
C ARG A 88 18.66 -37.28 -2.25
N ASP A 89 18.18 -38.48 -2.50
CA ASP A 89 18.21 -39.55 -1.51
C ASP A 89 19.69 -39.85 -1.20
N ILE A 90 19.99 -39.92 0.09
CA ILE A 90 21.35 -40.09 0.64
C ILE A 90 21.71 -41.57 0.79
N ASN A 91 20.91 -42.46 0.20
CA ASN A 91 21.02 -43.92 0.34
C ASN A 91 21.43 -44.65 -0.95
N GLU A 92 22.20 -44.00 -1.83
CA GLU A 92 22.90 -44.71 -2.90
C GLU A 92 24.28 -45.16 -2.39
N GLY A 93 24.32 -46.34 -1.79
CA GLY A 93 25.50 -47.22 -1.69
C GLY A 93 26.61 -46.83 -0.72
#